data_AF-A0A357CEH7-F1
#
_entry.id   AF-A0A357CEH7-F1
#
_cell.length_a   1.000
_cell.length_b   1.000
_cell.length_c   1.000
_cell.angle_alpha   90.00
_cell.angle_beta   90.00
_cell.angle_gamma   90.00
#
_symmetry.space_group_name_H-M   'P 1'
#
loop_
_entity.id
_entity.type
_entity.pdbx_description
1 polymer ?
#
loop_
_entity_poly.entity_id
_entity_poly.type
_entity_poly.pdbx_seq_one_letter_code
_entity_poly.pdbx_strand_id
1 'polypeptide(L)'
;GQLSREEIAAAEDDTAHRLKLSEPKVEVPEVKTKRGPRYTPVSRRQDRPNAILWLLKNHPELKDSQIMRLVGTTKPTILAIRERSHWNSPNLQAQDPVTLGLCSQIDLDGEVKKAAA
;
A
#
# COMPACT_ATOMS: atom_id res chain seq x y z
N GLY A 1 -23.36 10.05 20.50
CA GLY A 1 -23.82 11.36 20.00
C GLY A 1 -24.04 12.27 21.18
N GLN A 2 -23.58 13.50 21.12
CA GLN A 2 -23.78 14.50 22.17
C GLN A 2 -24.80 15.52 21.66
N LEU A 3 -25.69 16.00 22.52
CA LEU A 3 -26.63 17.09 22.22
C LEU A 3 -26.05 18.39 22.76
N SER A 4 -26.19 19.48 22.02
CA SER A 4 -25.78 20.79 22.51
C SER A 4 -26.72 21.27 23.62
N ARG A 5 -26.22 22.09 24.55
CA ARG A 5 -27.03 22.61 25.67
C ARG A 5 -28.20 23.48 25.19
N GLU A 6 -28.07 24.06 24.01
CA GLU A 6 -29.08 24.87 23.33
C GLU A 6 -30.22 24.01 22.76
N GLU A 7 -29.91 22.83 22.21
CA GLU A 7 -30.92 21.86 21.75
C GLU A 7 -31.71 21.24 22.90
N ILE A 8 -31.08 21.06 24.08
CA ILE A 8 -31.77 20.54 25.27
C ILE A 8 -32.81 21.55 25.76
N ALA A 9 -32.46 22.84 25.83
CA ALA A 9 -33.39 23.89 26.24
C ALA A 9 -34.56 24.05 25.26
N ALA A 10 -34.30 23.98 23.95
CA ALA A 10 -35.35 24.06 22.92
C ALA A 10 -36.32 22.87 22.94
N ALA A 11 -35.86 21.68 23.36
CA ALA A 11 -36.70 20.50 23.50
C ALA A 11 -37.49 20.45 24.82
N GLU A 12 -37.07 21.18 25.86
CA GLU A 12 -37.83 21.34 27.11
C GLU A 12 -39.05 22.25 26.92
N ASP A 13 -38.93 23.31 26.10
CA ASP A 13 -40.01 24.28 25.84
C ASP A 13 -41.02 23.84 24.76
N ASP A 14 -40.64 22.90 23.88
CA ASP A 14 -41.52 22.42 22.80
C ASP A 14 -41.52 20.89 22.70
N THR A 15 -42.60 20.28 23.19
CA THR A 15 -42.81 18.82 23.18
C THR A 15 -42.97 18.21 21.78
N ALA A 16 -43.14 19.01 20.74
CA ALA A 16 -43.18 18.54 19.34
C ALA A 16 -41.80 18.57 18.65
N HIS A 17 -40.76 19.06 19.34
CA HIS A 17 -39.44 19.27 18.73
C HIS A 17 -38.67 17.95 18.54
N ARG A 18 -38.26 17.65 17.30
CA ARG A 18 -37.38 16.50 17.00
C ARG A 18 -35.93 16.88 17.24
N LEU A 19 -35.37 16.33 18.31
CA LEU A 19 -33.94 16.40 18.64
C LEU A 19 -33.07 15.96 17.43
N LYS A 20 -32.21 16.85 16.96
CA LYS A 20 -31.15 16.53 16.00
C LYS A 20 -29.88 16.25 16.78
N LEU A 21 -29.21 15.15 16.45
CA LEU A 21 -27.91 14.83 17.04
C LEU A 21 -26.84 15.72 16.41
N SER A 22 -26.06 16.41 17.23
CA SER A 22 -24.91 17.18 16.76
C SER A 22 -23.88 16.26 16.11
N GLU A 23 -23.35 16.68 14.96
CA GLU A 23 -22.33 15.96 14.21
C GLU A 23 -21.04 15.86 15.04
N PRO A 24 -20.41 14.68 15.14
CA PRO A 24 -19.21 14.49 15.93
C PRO A 24 -18.04 15.28 15.34
N LYS A 25 -17.55 16.27 16.10
CA LYS A 25 -16.44 17.18 15.74
C LYS A 25 -15.04 16.53 15.72
N VAL A 26 -14.97 15.21 15.71
CA VAL A 26 -13.70 14.48 15.75
C VAL A 26 -13.62 13.62 14.49
N GLU A 27 -12.97 14.17 13.47
CA GLU A 27 -12.36 13.35 12.42
C GLU A 27 -11.36 12.44 13.11
N VAL A 28 -11.75 11.20 13.36
CA VAL A 28 -10.79 10.16 13.76
C VAL A 28 -9.83 10.04 12.58
N PRO A 29 -8.54 10.38 12.72
CA PRO A 29 -7.61 10.21 11.63
C PRO A 29 -7.62 8.74 11.25
N GLU A 30 -7.90 8.43 9.97
CA GLU A 30 -7.81 7.07 9.47
C GLU A 30 -6.47 6.50 9.91
N VAL A 31 -6.52 5.53 10.82
CA VAL A 31 -5.34 4.78 11.21
C VAL A 31 -4.89 4.10 9.93
N LYS A 32 -3.90 4.69 9.25
CA LYS A 32 -3.18 4.05 8.16
C LYS A 32 -2.55 2.82 8.77
N THR A 33 -3.31 1.72 8.81
CA THR A 33 -2.82 0.42 9.24
C THR A 33 -1.64 0.16 8.34
N LYS A 34 -0.43 0.36 8.86
CA LYS A 34 0.80 -0.05 8.19
C LYS A 34 0.59 -1.54 7.97
N ARG A 35 0.25 -1.92 6.74
CA ARG A 35 0.05 -3.33 6.39
C ARG A 35 1.31 -4.04 6.87
N GLY A 36 1.14 -4.99 7.79
CA GLY A 36 2.25 -5.73 8.35
C GLY A 36 3.09 -6.37 7.24
N PRO A 37 4.35 -6.76 7.52
CA PRO A 37 5.20 -7.39 6.51
C PRO A 37 4.45 -8.57 5.87
N ARG A 38 4.15 -8.48 4.56
CA ARG A 38 3.55 -9.62 3.83
C ARG A 38 4.57 -10.76 3.81
N TYR A 39 4.28 -11.82 4.56
CA TYR A 39 5.07 -13.04 4.47
C TYR A 39 4.87 -13.66 3.08
N THR A 40 5.93 -13.67 2.26
CA THR A 40 5.92 -14.44 1.02
C THR A 40 6.39 -15.87 1.34
N PRO A 41 5.56 -16.89 1.08
CA PRO A 41 5.93 -18.28 1.31
C PRO A 41 7.15 -18.67 0.47
N VAL A 42 7.93 -19.64 0.95
CA VAL A 42 9.20 -20.08 0.33
C VAL A 42 9.01 -20.49 -1.13
N SER A 43 7.89 -21.16 -1.45
CA SER A 43 7.53 -21.56 -2.81
C SER A 43 7.41 -20.40 -3.80
N ARG A 44 7.08 -19.20 -3.31
CA ARG A 44 6.93 -17.98 -4.13
C ARG A 44 8.16 -17.07 -4.09
N ARG A 45 9.24 -17.47 -3.41
CA ARG A 45 10.49 -16.68 -3.37
C ARG A 45 11.24 -16.72 -4.70
N GLN A 46 11.11 -17.81 -5.45
CA GLN A 46 11.67 -17.96 -6.80
C GLN A 46 11.04 -17.00 -7.81
N ASP A 47 9.84 -16.48 -7.53
CA ASP A 47 9.14 -15.53 -8.39
C ASP A 47 9.58 -14.08 -8.11
N ARG A 48 10.23 -13.81 -6.97
CA ARG A 48 10.70 -12.47 -6.61
C ARG A 48 11.76 -11.94 -7.59
N PRO A 49 12.76 -12.73 -8.01
CA PRO A 49 13.72 -12.30 -9.04
C PRO A 49 13.06 -11.93 -10.37
N ASN A 50 12.05 -12.70 -10.79
CA ASN A 50 11.27 -12.46 -12.00
C ASN A 50 10.49 -11.13 -11.92
N ALA A 51 9.87 -10.87 -10.76
CA ALA A 51 9.20 -9.61 -10.45
C ALA A 51 10.13 -8.40 -10.46
N ILE A 52 11.32 -8.52 -9.85
CA ILE A 52 12.31 -7.44 -9.83
C ILE A 52 12.79 -7.13 -11.25
N LEU A 53 13.05 -8.17 -12.05
CA LEU A 53 13.44 -7.99 -13.45
C LEU A 53 12.36 -7.26 -14.25
N TRP A 54 11.09 -7.57 -14.02
CA TRP A 54 9.98 -6.88 -14.67
C TRP A 54 9.88 -5.42 -14.24
N LEU A 55 10.00 -5.12 -12.95
CA LEU A 55 9.97 -3.75 -12.43
C LEU A 55 11.12 -2.91 -13.01
N LEU A 56 12.33 -3.45 -13.05
CA LEU A 56 13.50 -2.75 -13.61
C LEU A 56 13.35 -2.48 -15.12
N LYS A 57 12.63 -3.35 -15.85
CA LYS A 57 12.41 -3.20 -17.30
C LYS A 57 11.26 -2.25 -17.64
N ASN A 58 10.13 -2.37 -16.94
CA ASN A 58 8.90 -1.64 -17.28
C ASN A 58 8.78 -0.31 -16.53
N HIS A 59 9.39 -0.21 -15.35
CA HIS A 59 9.32 0.96 -14.49
C HIS A 59 10.71 1.43 -14.03
N PRO A 60 11.57 1.89 -14.96
CA PRO A 60 12.89 2.41 -14.62
C PRO A 60 12.85 3.64 -13.69
N GLU A 61 11.71 4.31 -13.58
CA GLU A 61 11.46 5.42 -12.66
C GLU A 61 11.44 4.98 -11.18
N LEU A 62 11.18 3.70 -10.89
CA LEU A 62 11.08 3.22 -9.51
C LEU A 62 12.45 3.17 -8.83
N LYS A 63 12.51 3.73 -7.62
CA LYS A 63 13.70 3.64 -6.75
C LYS A 63 13.79 2.25 -6.13
N ASP A 64 15.01 1.79 -5.84
CA ASP A 64 15.24 0.51 -5.16
C ASP A 64 14.43 0.38 -3.86
N SER A 65 14.27 1.48 -3.12
CA SER A 65 13.48 1.52 -1.88
C SER A 65 12.00 1.21 -2.10
N GLN A 66 11.45 1.54 -3.27
CA GLN A 66 10.07 1.26 -3.65
C GLN A 66 9.92 -0.20 -4.09
N ILE A 67 10.86 -0.70 -4.90
CA ILE A 67 10.93 -2.11 -5.31
C ILE A 67 11.03 -3.03 -4.08
N MET A 68 11.83 -2.65 -3.07
CA MET A 68 11.93 -3.36 -1.80
C MET A 68 10.57 -3.47 -1.08
N ARG A 69 9.76 -2.40 -1.06
CA ARG A 69 8.44 -2.40 -0.42
C ARG A 69 7.42 -3.23 -1.19
N LEU A 70 7.47 -3.21 -2.53
CA LEU A 70 6.52 -3.93 -3.38
C LEU A 70 6.76 -5.46 -3.34
N VAL A 71 8.01 -5.88 -3.49
CA VAL A 71 8.36 -7.31 -3.64
C VAL A 71 8.77 -7.97 -2.32
N GLY A 72 9.14 -7.17 -1.30
CA GLY A 72 9.66 -7.70 -0.04
C GLY A 72 11.06 -8.31 -0.20
N THR A 73 11.90 -7.66 -1.01
CA THR A 73 13.28 -8.05 -1.30
C THR A 73 14.29 -7.10 -0.65
N THR A 74 15.58 -7.38 -0.78
CA THR A 74 16.68 -6.56 -0.27
C THR A 74 17.43 -5.87 -1.42
N LYS A 75 18.01 -4.69 -1.14
CA LYS A 75 18.84 -3.92 -2.09
C LYS A 75 19.94 -4.75 -2.77
N PRO A 76 20.76 -5.58 -2.09
CA PRO A 76 21.75 -6.41 -2.76
C PRO A 76 21.14 -7.39 -3.77
N THR A 77 19.94 -7.90 -3.51
CA THR A 77 19.25 -8.79 -4.45
C THR A 77 18.81 -8.03 -5.72
N ILE A 78 18.35 -6.78 -5.57
CA ILE A 78 17.99 -5.92 -6.70
C ILE A 78 19.23 -5.61 -7.56
N LEU A 79 20.35 -5.26 -6.93
CA LEU A 79 21.62 -5.02 -7.62
C LEU A 79 22.11 -6.27 -8.36
N ALA A 80 22.09 -7.43 -7.71
CA ALA A 80 22.50 -8.69 -8.33
C ALA A 80 21.66 -9.03 -9.58
N ILE A 81 20.37 -8.65 -9.61
CA ILE A 81 19.51 -8.85 -10.79
C ILE A 81 19.81 -7.80 -11.87
N ARG A 82 20.03 -6.54 -11.49
CA ARG A 82 20.42 -5.46 -12.41
C ARG A 82 21.75 -5.77 -13.11
N GLU A 83 22.71 -6.32 -12.36
CA GLU A 83 24.04 -6.69 -12.85
C GLU A 83 24.09 -8.11 -13.45
N ARG A 84 22.97 -8.85 -13.46
CA ARG A 84 22.91 -10.26 -13.91
C ARG A 84 23.89 -11.20 -13.18
N SER A 85 24.24 -10.85 -11.94
CA SER A 85 25.12 -11.62 -11.05
C SER A 85 24.35 -12.57 -10.12
N HIS A 86 23.01 -12.52 -10.12
CA HIS A 86 22.20 -13.49 -9.38
C HIS A 86 22.41 -14.91 -9.95
N TRP A 87 22.55 -15.91 -9.06
CA TRP A 87 22.77 -17.32 -9.46
C TRP A 87 21.78 -17.89 -10.48
N ASN A 88 20.55 -17.36 -10.54
CA ASN A 88 19.51 -17.81 -11.47
C ASN A 88 19.33 -16.83 -12.66
N SER A 89 20.25 -15.88 -12.87
CA SER A 89 20.14 -14.86 -13.91
C SER A 89 19.87 -15.40 -15.32
N PRO A 90 20.42 -16.57 -15.74
CA PRO A 90 20.15 -17.12 -17.06
C PRO A 90 18.68 -17.53 -17.28
N ASN A 91 17.97 -17.92 -16.23
CA ASN A 91 16.59 -18.41 -16.31
C ASN A 91 15.55 -17.36 -15.89
N LEU A 92 15.96 -16.12 -15.61
CA LEU A 92 15.03 -15.08 -15.18
C LEU A 92 14.09 -14.70 -16.30
N GLN A 93 12.79 -14.69 -15.99
CA GLN A 93 11.74 -14.22 -16.88
C GLN A 93 11.09 -12.99 -16.26
N ALA A 94 10.93 -11.92 -17.03
CA ALA A 94 10.24 -10.73 -16.53
C ALA A 94 8.75 -11.05 -16.36
N GLN A 95 8.28 -11.12 -15.13
CA GLN A 95 6.86 -11.35 -14.79
C GLN A 95 6.33 -10.26 -13.88
N ASP A 96 5.09 -9.85 -14.10
CA ASP A 96 4.46 -8.76 -13.36
C ASP A 96 4.24 -9.14 -11.88
N PRO A 97 4.76 -8.37 -10.90
CA PRO A 97 4.57 -8.63 -9.47
C PRO A 97 3.10 -8.66 -9.01
N VAL A 98 2.18 -7.99 -9.71
CA VAL A 98 0.74 -8.02 -9.41
C VAL A 98 0.15 -9.38 -9.77
N THR A 99 0.51 -9.91 -10.95
CA THR A 99 0.06 -11.24 -11.40
C THR A 99 0.60 -12.36 -10.53
N LEU A 100 1.80 -12.18 -9.98
CA LEU A 100 2.42 -13.10 -9.03
C LEU A 100 1.84 -12.97 -7.60
N GLY A 101 0.97 -11.99 -7.36
CA GLY A 101 0.35 -11.71 -6.06
C GLY A 101 1.35 -11.20 -5.01
N LEU A 102 2.45 -10.58 -5.44
CA LEU A 102 3.47 -10.01 -4.55
C LEU A 102 3.05 -8.60 -4.08
N CYS A 103 2.50 -7.79 -4.98
CA CYS A 103 1.88 -6.51 -4.67
C CYS A 103 0.46 -6.44 -5.26
N SER A 104 -0.33 -5.44 -4.86
CA SER A 104 -1.60 -5.12 -5.53
C SER A 104 -1.37 -4.06 -6.61
N GLN A 105 -2.30 -4.00 -7.58
CA GLN A 105 -2.30 -2.94 -8.60
C GLN A 105 -2.24 -1.54 -7.97
N ILE A 106 -3.02 -1.33 -6.90
CA ILE A 106 -3.07 -0.06 -6.16
C ILE A 106 -1.70 0.28 -5.56
N ASP A 107 -1.00 -0.71 -4.99
CA ASP A 107 0.32 -0.50 -4.39
C ASP A 107 1.34 -0.14 -5.48
N LEU A 108 1.30 -0.81 -6.64
CA LEU A 108 2.18 -0.53 -7.79
C LEU A 108 1.94 0.88 -8.35
N ASP A 109 0.69 1.21 -8.70
CA ASP A 109 0.33 2.52 -9.24
C ASP A 109 0.69 3.65 -8.26
N GLY A 110 0.52 3.40 -6.96
CA GLY A 110 0.87 4.36 -5.91
C GLY A 110 2.37 4.63 -5.82
N GLU A 111 3.22 3.61 -5.96
CA GLU A 111 4.68 3.81 -5.96
C GLU A 111 5.18 4.42 -7.27
N VAL A 112 4.58 4.06 -8.42
CA VAL A 112 4.90 4.68 -9.72
C VAL A 112 4.56 6.17 -9.71
N LYS A 113 3.37 6.55 -9.22
CA LYS A 113 2.99 7.97 -9.08
C LYS A 113 3.93 8.76 -8.17
N LYS A 114 4.38 8.17 -7.07
CA LYS A 114 5.37 8.80 -6.17
C LYS A 114 6.77 8.88 -6.77
N ALA A 115 7.10 8.01 -7.71
CA ALA A 115 8.38 7.99 -8.40
C ALA A 115 8.44 9.01 -9.53
N ALA A 116 7.31 9.23 -10.20
CA ALA A 116 7.14 10.21 -11.27
C ALA A 116 6.90 11.65 -10.78
N ALA A 117 6.57 11.82 -9.49
CA ALA A 117 6.44 13.12 -8.82
C ALA A 117 7.79 13.60 -8.26
#